data_AF-H3BD63-F1
#
_entry.id   AF-H3BD63-F1
#
_cell.length_a   1.000
_cell.length_b   1.000
_cell.length_c   1.000
_cell.angle_alpha   90.00
_cell.angle_beta   90.00
_cell.angle_gamma   90.00
#
_symmetry.space_group_name_H-M   'P 1'
#
loop_
_entity.id
_entity.type
_entity.pdbx_description
1 polymer ?
#
loop_
_entity_poly.entity_id
_entity_poly.type
_entity_poly.pdbx_seq_one_letter_code
_entity_poly.pdbx_strand_id
1 'polypeptide(L)'
;MEDAEEQHWVEELFPPHFNVEDLLGGKSHHFLISEKLASDRAKRVEEIYSVAVKQFQEEQKLKQKEYISKMTVREYKMDLCQTEKDSKGWQNTAEEKRAINCKRSDMLTSVEEGIKEIENHCIWTDQELALLRQAMFRKDLEGHFLKTQLLAMKTELENLKAKYKNLEDDLETKDRKLSESKQEMHCRTVHLEQIERENLKKDFELQTLKKDLQERSASMRVLNKELRQIKIQIQDLHFKNKELAQELKKLKQQHESEKLKMMEDVKIQYSLKVKKLQKEVETIKIELNTEKLQHARHISALEVLRKHFASLPLSNAVDEFRRSFF
;
A
#
# COMPACT_ATOMS: atom_id res chain seq x y z
N MET A 1 36.84 -0.32 -49.77
CA MET A 1 36.96 -0.66 -48.34
C MET A 1 35.75 -0.05 -47.68
N GLU A 2 34.63 -0.74 -47.82
CA GLU A 2 33.37 -0.44 -47.16
C GLU A 2 33.25 -1.53 -46.09
N ASP A 3 33.62 -1.19 -44.85
CA ASP A 3 33.31 -2.03 -43.71
C ASP A 3 31.90 -1.66 -43.27
N ALA A 4 30.94 -2.47 -43.71
CA ALA A 4 29.58 -2.43 -43.19
C ALA A 4 29.62 -2.99 -41.76
N GLU A 5 29.39 -2.12 -40.78
CA GLU A 5 29.19 -2.50 -39.39
C GLU A 5 27.97 -3.41 -39.29
N GLU A 6 28.20 -4.71 -39.11
CA GLU A 6 27.15 -5.70 -38.85
C GLU A 6 26.48 -5.38 -37.51
N GLN A 7 25.31 -4.75 -37.56
CA GLN A 7 24.45 -4.54 -36.39
C GLN A 7 24.05 -5.89 -35.79
N HIS A 8 24.43 -6.08 -34.53
CA HIS A 8 24.20 -7.32 -33.81
C HIS A 8 22.70 -7.50 -33.55
N TRP A 9 22.12 -8.66 -33.88
CA TRP A 9 20.68 -8.97 -33.75
C TRP A 9 20.06 -8.67 -32.35
N VAL A 10 20.89 -8.58 -31.31
CA VAL A 10 20.47 -8.18 -29.96
C VAL A 10 20.01 -6.72 -29.92
N GLU A 11 20.61 -5.84 -30.72
CA GLU A 11 20.25 -4.42 -30.82
C GLU A 11 18.91 -4.22 -31.55
N GLU A 12 18.52 -5.13 -32.46
CA GLU A 12 17.18 -5.13 -33.08
C GLU A 12 16.08 -5.52 -32.09
N LEU A 13 16.35 -6.47 -31.20
CA LEU A 13 15.37 -6.95 -30.23
C LEU A 13 15.30 -6.09 -28.96
N PHE A 14 16.41 -5.42 -28.63
CA PHE A 14 16.53 -4.54 -27.46
C PHE A 14 17.25 -3.24 -27.86
N PRO A 15 16.59 -2.34 -28.61
CA PRO A 15 17.17 -1.05 -28.93
C PRO A 15 17.51 -0.32 -27.63
N PRO A 16 18.75 0.20 -27.46
CA PRO A 16 19.15 0.84 -26.23
C PRO A 16 18.24 2.04 -25.93
N HIS A 17 17.49 1.95 -24.82
CA HIS A 17 16.56 2.99 -24.38
C HIS A 17 17.24 4.23 -23.78
N PHE A 18 18.57 4.30 -23.83
CA PHE A 18 19.34 5.40 -23.29
C PHE A 18 20.34 5.86 -24.34
N ASN A 19 20.16 7.10 -24.82
CA ASN A 19 21.12 7.73 -25.69
C ASN A 19 22.19 8.44 -24.84
N VAL A 20 23.37 8.70 -25.41
CA VAL A 20 24.46 9.43 -24.69
C VAL A 20 24.00 10.81 -24.23
N GLU A 21 22.99 11.38 -24.90
CA GLU A 21 22.32 12.63 -24.55
C GLU A 21 21.47 12.54 -23.26
N ASP A 22 20.96 11.35 -22.91
CA ASP A 22 20.22 11.11 -21.65
C ASP A 22 21.15 11.06 -20.43
N LEU A 23 22.41 10.62 -20.63
CA LEU A 23 23.43 10.59 -19.58
C LEU A 23 24.08 11.96 -19.33
N LEU A 24 24.02 12.87 -20.30
CA LEU A 24 24.66 14.19 -20.25
C LEU A 24 23.70 15.33 -19.87
N GLY A 25 22.53 15.02 -19.33
CA GLY A 25 21.62 16.04 -18.79
C GLY A 25 21.07 16.99 -19.87
N GLY A 26 20.83 16.47 -21.07
CA GLY A 26 20.13 17.18 -22.13
C GLY A 26 18.68 17.46 -21.71
N LYS A 27 18.30 18.74 -21.72
CA LYS A 27 16.99 19.27 -21.30
C LYS A 27 15.84 18.70 -22.14
N SER A 28 15.35 17.51 -21.83
CA SER A 28 14.06 17.02 -22.31
C SER A 28 13.04 17.07 -21.18
N HIS A 29 12.00 17.88 -21.38
CA HIS A 29 10.90 18.15 -20.46
C HIS A 29 9.95 16.94 -20.37
N HIS A 30 10.42 15.86 -19.74
CA HIS A 30 9.53 14.91 -19.09
C HIS A 30 9.97 14.78 -17.65
N PHE A 31 9.44 15.68 -16.80
CA PHE A 31 9.45 15.49 -15.34
C PHE A 31 8.96 14.07 -15.08
N LEU A 32 9.89 13.18 -14.73
CA LEU A 32 9.59 11.80 -14.42
C LEU A 32 8.51 11.83 -13.33
N ILE A 33 7.45 11.04 -13.50
CA ILE A 33 6.31 11.01 -12.56
C ILE A 33 6.80 10.79 -11.11
N SER A 34 7.93 10.10 -10.95
CA SER A 34 8.67 9.93 -9.70
C SER A 34 9.12 11.25 -9.04
N GLU A 35 9.61 12.21 -9.82
CA GLU A 35 10.08 13.52 -9.33
C GLU A 35 8.92 14.42 -8.91
N LYS A 36 7.79 14.38 -9.63
CA LYS A 36 6.54 15.04 -9.18
C LYS A 36 6.03 14.44 -7.87
N LEU A 37 6.02 13.12 -7.75
CA LEU A 37 5.61 12.44 -6.52
C LEU A 37 6.56 12.74 -5.36
N ALA A 38 7.86 12.87 -5.61
CA ALA A 38 8.84 13.27 -4.61
C ALA A 38 8.63 14.73 -4.16
N SER A 39 8.39 15.65 -5.10
CA SER A 39 8.06 17.05 -4.79
C SER A 39 6.77 17.18 -3.98
N ASP A 40 5.72 16.42 -4.34
CA ASP A 40 4.45 16.43 -3.61
C ASP A 40 4.54 15.77 -2.22
N ARG A 41 5.46 14.83 -2.04
CA ARG A 41 5.79 14.28 -0.70
C ARG A 41 6.55 15.31 0.13
N ALA A 42 7.54 15.98 -0.46
CA ALA A 42 8.32 17.01 0.23
C ALA A 42 7.43 18.17 0.70
N LYS A 43 6.51 18.66 -0.16
CA LYS A 43 5.54 19.70 0.21
C LYS A 43 4.64 19.29 1.37
N ARG A 44 4.10 18.06 1.36
CA ARG A 44 3.28 17.56 2.47
C ARG A 44 4.06 17.47 3.77
N VAL A 45 5.32 17.05 3.73
CA VAL A 45 6.18 17.00 4.91
C VAL A 45 6.47 18.40 5.45
N GLU A 46 6.74 19.36 4.56
CA GLU A 46 6.94 20.77 4.90
C GLU A 46 5.69 21.39 5.55
N GLU A 47 4.50 21.11 5.00
CA GLU A 47 3.22 21.54 5.56
C GLU A 47 3.01 20.97 6.98
N ILE A 48 3.23 19.67 7.19
CA ILE A 48 3.12 19.03 8.51
C ILE A 48 4.08 19.70 9.51
N TYR A 49 5.33 19.93 9.11
CA TYR A 49 6.32 20.56 9.98
C TYR A 49 5.93 22.01 10.31
N SER A 50 5.44 22.77 9.33
CA SER A 50 4.99 24.15 9.54
C SER A 50 3.79 24.24 10.49
N VAL A 51 2.87 23.28 10.45
CA VAL A 51 1.72 23.19 11.36
C VAL A 51 2.19 22.84 12.77
N ALA A 52 3.08 21.85 12.91
CA ALA A 52 3.64 21.45 14.20
C ALA A 52 4.41 22.60 14.87
N VAL A 53 5.21 23.35 14.11
CA VAL A 53 5.94 24.52 14.62
C VAL A 53 4.99 25.62 15.10
N LYS A 54 3.91 25.91 14.34
CA LYS A 54 2.89 26.89 14.77
C LYS A 54 2.18 26.45 16.05
N GLN A 55 1.77 25.19 16.13
CA GLN A 55 1.12 24.64 17.33
C GLN A 55 2.04 24.70 18.55
N PHE A 56 3.31 24.34 18.39
CA PHE A 56 4.29 24.44 19.48
C PHE A 56 4.48 25.88 19.96
N GLN A 57 4.57 26.85 19.04
CA GLN A 57 4.68 28.27 19.39
C GLN A 57 3.42 28.79 20.10
N GLU A 58 2.23 28.37 19.68
CA GLU A 58 0.97 28.71 20.34
C GLU A 58 0.86 28.10 21.73
N GLU A 59 1.28 26.84 21.90
CA GLU A 59 1.30 26.17 23.20
C GLU A 59 2.28 26.85 24.16
N GLN A 60 3.45 27.27 23.69
CA GLN A 60 4.39 28.07 24.50
C GLN A 60 3.78 29.41 24.92
N LYS A 61 3.06 30.09 24.02
CA LYS A 61 2.34 31.33 24.36
C LYS A 61 1.23 31.08 25.39
N LEU A 62 0.52 29.96 25.30
CA LEU A 62 -0.50 29.56 26.27
C LEU A 62 0.11 29.25 27.64
N LYS A 63 1.21 28.50 27.69
CA LYS A 63 1.95 28.22 28.94
C LYS A 63 2.50 29.50 29.57
N GLN A 64 3.02 30.43 28.76
CA GLN A 64 3.47 31.73 29.25
C GLN A 64 2.31 32.56 29.80
N LYS A 65 1.16 32.58 29.11
CA LYS A 65 -0.07 33.24 29.62
C LYS A 65 -0.59 32.58 30.89
N GLU A 66 -0.52 31.26 31.00
CA GLU A 66 -0.95 30.51 32.19
C GLU A 66 -0.02 30.77 33.37
N TYR A 67 1.29 30.86 33.14
CA TYR A 67 2.28 31.25 34.14
C TYR A 67 2.04 32.68 34.63
N ILE A 68 1.78 33.62 33.71
CA ILE A 68 1.40 35.01 34.05
C ILE A 68 0.09 35.03 34.84
N SER A 69 -0.95 34.31 34.41
CA SER A 69 -2.21 34.19 35.16
C SER A 69 -2.02 33.62 36.56
N LYS A 70 -1.18 32.61 36.74
CA LYS A 70 -0.86 32.04 38.07
C LYS A 70 -0.13 33.05 38.97
N MET A 71 0.68 33.93 38.37
CA MET A 71 1.34 35.04 39.06
C MET A 71 0.35 36.17 39.43
N THR A 72 -0.52 36.59 38.51
CA THR A 72 -1.52 37.66 38.75
C THR A 72 -2.62 37.21 39.72
N VAL A 73 -3.01 35.92 39.68
CA VAL A 73 -3.93 35.33 40.68
C VAL A 73 -3.26 35.20 42.05
N ARG A 74 -1.92 35.08 42.13
CA ARG A 74 -1.20 35.13 43.41
C ARG A 74 -1.18 36.54 44.00
N GLU A 75 -1.00 37.57 43.19
CA GLU A 75 -1.04 38.98 43.67
C GLU A 75 -2.44 39.34 44.19
N TYR A 76 -3.52 38.95 43.51
CA TYR A 76 -4.89 39.24 44.00
C TYR A 76 -5.31 38.38 45.20
N LYS A 77 -4.59 37.30 45.51
CA LYS A 77 -4.82 36.45 46.69
C LYS A 77 -3.91 36.79 47.87
N MET A 78 -2.91 37.64 47.68
CA MET A 78 -2.04 38.14 48.74
C MET A 78 -2.63 39.38 49.45
N ASP A 79 -3.56 40.10 48.82
CA ASP A 79 -4.16 41.31 49.40
C ASP A 79 -5.33 41.06 50.37
N LEU A 80 -5.62 39.81 50.75
CA LEU A 80 -6.71 39.46 51.69
C LEU A 80 -6.25 38.81 53.00
N CYS A 81 -4.95 38.72 53.27
CA CYS A 81 -4.42 38.14 54.52
C CYS A 81 -3.22 38.90 55.13
N GLN A 82 -3.15 40.23 54.96
CA GLN A 82 -2.25 41.09 55.72
C GLN A 82 -2.99 42.30 56.31
N THR A 83 -3.89 42.04 57.26
CA THR A 83 -4.26 43.04 58.27
C THR A 83 -4.64 42.33 59.55
N GLU A 84 -3.65 42.04 60.39
CA GLU A 84 -3.73 42.19 61.85
C GLU A 84 -2.44 41.68 62.51
N LYS A 85 -1.53 42.63 62.75
CA LYS A 85 -0.81 42.86 64.02
C LYS A 85 0.58 43.46 63.76
N ASP A 86 0.58 44.76 63.49
CA ASP A 86 1.67 45.64 63.91
C ASP A 86 1.12 46.60 64.99
N SER A 87 1.66 46.48 66.20
CA SER A 87 1.90 47.57 67.17
C SER A 87 2.71 47.01 68.33
N LYS A 88 4.03 47.22 68.33
CA LYS A 88 4.77 48.37 68.90
C LYS A 88 4.98 48.29 70.42
N GLY A 89 6.27 48.34 70.78
CA GLY A 89 6.84 48.61 72.11
C GLY A 89 8.29 48.12 72.11
N TRP A 90 9.26 48.82 71.49
CA TRP A 90 10.02 49.98 71.97
C TRP A 90 10.70 49.81 73.35
N GLN A 91 12.03 50.07 73.32
CA GLN A 91 13.00 50.37 74.39
C GLN A 91 13.68 49.16 75.06
N ASN A 92 14.96 48.88 74.77
CA ASN A 92 16.21 49.59 75.13
C ASN A 92 16.61 49.38 76.60
N THR A 93 17.84 48.86 76.78
CA THR A 93 18.87 49.10 77.82
C THR A 93 19.73 47.82 77.87
N ALA A 94 20.93 47.74 77.27
CA ALA A 94 22.16 48.44 77.61
C ALA A 94 22.39 48.52 79.13
N GLU A 95 23.59 48.09 79.54
CA GLU A 95 24.18 48.22 80.87
C GLU A 95 23.65 47.24 81.93
N GLU A 96 24.44 46.65 82.83
CA GLU A 96 25.86 46.66 83.16
C GLU A 96 25.93 45.85 84.47
N LYS A 97 27.07 45.17 84.70
CA LYS A 97 27.71 44.93 86.02
C LYS A 97 28.07 43.48 86.36
N ARG A 98 29.36 43.24 86.09
CA ARG A 98 30.37 42.66 87.00
C ARG A 98 30.31 41.16 87.25
N ALA A 99 31.06 40.45 86.41
CA ALA A 99 32.05 39.51 86.93
C ALA A 99 33.00 40.26 87.88
N ILE A 100 32.86 40.04 89.19
CA ILE A 100 33.90 40.40 90.16
C ILE A 100 34.89 39.24 90.19
N ASN A 101 35.88 39.35 89.31
CA ASN A 101 37.14 38.67 89.44
C ASN A 101 37.92 39.39 90.57
N CYS A 102 37.85 38.88 91.80
CA CYS A 102 38.69 39.37 92.89
C CYS A 102 40.04 38.66 92.84
N LYS A 103 40.98 39.26 92.09
CA LYS A 103 42.39 39.23 92.49
C LYS A 103 42.49 39.98 93.83
N ARG A 104 42.67 39.27 94.94
CA ARG A 104 43.23 39.86 96.16
C ARG A 104 44.49 39.10 96.53
N SER A 105 45.59 39.72 96.11
CA SER A 105 46.94 39.46 96.58
C SER A 105 47.01 39.64 98.09
N ASP A 106 47.75 38.74 98.72
CA ASP A 106 48.64 38.96 99.87
C ASP A 106 48.25 40.07 100.85
N MET A 107 47.49 39.68 101.88
CA MET A 107 47.70 40.23 103.22
C MET A 107 47.27 39.17 104.24
N LEU A 108 48.20 38.24 104.48
CA LEU A 108 48.22 37.41 105.69
C LEU A 108 48.30 38.33 106.93
N THR A 109 47.70 37.87 108.03
CA THR A 109 47.89 38.34 109.41
C THR A 109 47.43 39.77 109.75
N SER A 110 46.12 39.98 109.99
CA SER A 110 45.55 40.91 111.01
C SER A 110 43.99 41.03 110.94
N VAL A 111 43.26 39.91 110.84
CA VAL A 111 41.77 39.92 110.87
C VAL A 111 41.24 38.68 111.62
N GLU A 112 41.74 38.42 112.82
CA GLU A 112 41.18 37.38 113.71
C GLU A 112 40.48 37.97 114.95
N GLU A 113 40.63 39.27 115.21
CA GLU A 113 40.06 39.93 116.39
C GLU A 113 38.77 40.70 116.10
N GLY A 114 38.53 41.14 114.86
CA GLY A 114 37.29 41.85 114.46
C GLY A 114 36.07 40.96 114.20
N ILE A 115 36.23 39.63 114.21
CA ILE A 115 35.13 38.69 113.94
C ILE A 115 34.30 38.43 115.20
N LYS A 116 34.89 38.57 116.41
CA LYS A 116 34.22 38.24 117.67
C LYS A 116 33.25 39.30 118.20
N GLU A 117 33.38 40.57 117.80
CA GLU A 117 32.47 41.64 118.26
C GLU A 117 31.18 41.72 117.42
N ILE A 118 31.21 41.26 116.17
CA ILE A 118 30.04 41.24 115.28
C ILE A 118 29.15 40.01 115.56
N GLU A 119 29.73 38.94 116.11
CA GLU A 119 29.04 37.69 116.45
C GLU A 119 27.92 37.89 117.49
N ASN A 120 28.04 38.90 118.35
CA ASN A 120 27.03 39.24 119.36
C ASN A 120 25.84 40.09 118.85
N HIS A 121 25.79 40.45 117.55
CA HIS A 121 24.68 41.20 116.94
C HIS A 121 23.90 40.38 115.88
N CYS A 122 24.22 39.09 115.73
CA CYS A 122 23.44 38.21 114.86
C CYS A 122 22.14 37.84 115.59
N ILE A 123 21.01 38.35 115.10
CA ILE A 123 19.66 38.08 115.63
C ILE A 123 19.28 36.59 115.49
N TRP A 124 20.02 35.84 114.65
CA TRP A 124 19.75 34.46 114.30
C TRP A 124 20.71 33.53 115.02
N THR A 125 20.20 32.41 115.55
CA THR A 125 21.05 31.34 116.09
C THR A 125 21.75 30.58 114.97
N ASP A 126 22.94 30.02 115.23
CA ASP A 126 23.69 29.20 114.26
C ASP A 126 22.86 28.06 113.67
N GLN A 127 21.94 27.51 114.47
CA GLN A 127 21.00 26.48 114.04
C GLN A 127 19.97 27.01 113.01
N GLU A 128 19.45 28.23 113.18
CA GLU A 128 18.53 28.87 112.24
C GLU A 128 19.24 29.22 110.92
N LEU A 129 20.49 29.68 110.98
CA LEU A 129 21.32 29.91 109.80
C LEU A 129 21.64 28.61 109.05
N ALA A 130 21.93 27.51 109.77
CA ALA A 130 22.15 26.20 109.16
C ALA A 130 20.87 25.67 108.47
N LEU A 131 19.70 25.82 109.09
CA LEU A 131 18.41 25.45 108.51
C LEU A 131 18.09 26.29 107.26
N LEU A 132 18.35 27.60 107.30
CA LEU A 132 18.14 28.49 106.15
C LEU A 132 19.07 28.12 104.99
N ARG A 133 20.35 27.86 105.27
CA ARG A 133 21.33 27.40 104.26
C ARG A 133 20.88 26.06 103.66
N GLN A 134 20.45 25.10 104.49
CA GLN A 134 19.95 23.81 104.00
C GLN A 134 18.67 23.96 103.15
N ALA A 135 17.76 24.86 103.52
CA ALA A 135 16.58 25.16 102.73
C ALA A 135 16.93 25.81 101.39
N MET A 136 17.88 26.76 101.37
CA MET A 136 18.41 27.38 100.15
C MET A 136 19.06 26.33 99.24
N PHE A 137 19.96 25.49 99.75
CA PHE A 137 20.58 24.42 98.97
C PHE A 137 19.56 23.44 98.39
N ARG A 138 18.52 23.06 99.14
CA ARG A 138 17.44 22.21 98.62
C ARG A 138 16.68 22.91 97.48
N LYS A 139 16.36 24.20 97.63
CA LYS A 139 15.70 24.98 96.59
C LYS A 139 16.56 25.15 95.33
N ASP A 140 17.86 25.35 95.50
CA ASP A 140 18.81 25.44 94.38
C ASP A 140 18.92 24.11 93.64
N LEU A 141 19.02 22.98 94.35
CA LEU A 141 19.01 21.64 93.76
C LEU A 141 17.70 21.33 93.04
N GLU A 142 16.55 21.65 93.65
CA GLU A 142 15.23 21.56 93.01
C GLU A 142 15.15 22.42 91.75
N GLY A 143 15.67 23.65 91.79
CA GLY A 143 15.74 24.56 90.65
C GLY A 143 16.62 24.03 89.52
N HIS A 144 17.80 23.50 89.86
CA HIS A 144 18.69 22.85 88.89
C HIS A 144 18.07 21.60 88.27
N PHE A 145 17.39 20.78 89.08
CA PHE A 145 16.69 19.59 88.62
C PHE A 145 15.54 19.92 87.67
N LEU A 146 14.68 20.87 88.03
CA LEU A 146 13.58 21.34 87.16
C LEU A 146 14.11 21.98 85.87
N LYS A 147 15.21 22.75 85.94
CA LYS A 147 15.85 23.32 84.75
C LYS A 147 16.38 22.24 83.80
N THR A 148 16.96 21.17 84.36
CA THR A 148 17.46 20.03 83.57
C THR A 148 16.31 19.27 82.93
N GLN A 149 15.21 19.04 83.66
CA GLN A 149 13.99 18.45 83.09
C GLN A 149 13.38 19.31 81.99
N LEU A 150 13.31 20.63 82.18
CA LEU A 150 12.80 21.55 81.17
C LEU A 150 13.64 21.48 79.89
N LEU A 151 14.97 21.46 80.02
CA LEU A 151 15.86 21.29 78.86
C LEU A 151 15.63 19.95 78.16
N ALA A 152 15.51 18.84 78.91
CA ALA A 152 15.21 17.53 78.34
C ALA A 152 13.88 17.55 77.56
N MET A 153 12.80 18.04 78.16
CA MET A 153 11.49 18.17 77.52
C MET A 153 11.52 19.07 76.29
N LYS A 154 12.30 20.16 76.32
CA LYS A 154 12.48 21.03 75.16
C LYS A 154 13.17 20.29 74.01
N THR A 155 14.23 19.53 74.30
CA THR A 155 14.91 18.72 73.27
C THR A 155 14.01 17.63 72.70
N GLU A 156 13.17 17.00 73.53
CA GLU A 156 12.19 16.02 73.07
C GLU A 156 11.14 16.65 72.15
N LEU A 157 10.67 17.86 72.47
CA LEU A 157 9.74 18.61 71.63
C LEU A 157 10.36 19.01 70.28
N GLU A 158 11.61 19.48 70.28
CA GLU A 158 12.35 19.78 69.05
C GLU A 158 12.54 18.51 68.19
N ASN A 159 12.87 17.38 68.81
CA ASN A 159 12.97 16.09 68.13
C ASN A 159 11.63 15.62 67.54
N LEU A 160 10.53 15.75 68.29
CA LEU A 160 9.19 15.42 67.81
C LEU A 160 8.77 16.33 66.65
N LYS A 161 9.08 17.63 66.72
CA LYS A 161 8.82 18.58 65.63
C LYS A 161 9.60 18.22 64.38
N ALA A 162 10.87 17.82 64.51
CA ALA A 162 11.67 17.35 63.39
C ALA A 162 11.08 16.07 62.77
N LYS A 163 10.66 15.10 63.59
CA LYS A 163 9.98 13.88 63.12
C LYS A 163 8.68 14.19 62.39
N TYR A 164 7.87 15.11 62.92
CA TYR A 164 6.63 15.53 62.28
C TYR A 164 6.88 16.13 60.90
N LYS A 165 7.85 17.04 60.79
CA LYS A 165 8.23 17.64 59.51
C LYS A 165 8.70 16.59 58.50
N ASN A 166 9.54 15.64 58.93
CA ASN A 166 10.00 14.57 58.04
C ASN A 166 8.83 13.69 57.55
N LEU A 167 7.86 13.38 58.43
CA LEU A 167 6.68 12.61 58.05
C LEU A 167 5.78 13.38 57.07
N GLU A 168 5.67 14.70 57.22
CA GLU A 168 4.93 15.57 56.32
C GLU A 168 5.59 15.59 54.93
N ASP A 169 6.92 15.77 54.86
CA ASP A 169 7.68 15.70 53.61
C ASP A 169 7.54 14.32 52.95
N ASP A 170 7.64 13.23 53.72
CA ASP A 170 7.46 11.86 53.22
C ASP A 170 6.05 11.66 52.66
N LEU A 171 5.01 12.16 53.34
CA LEU A 171 3.62 12.07 52.87
C LEU A 171 3.44 12.83 51.55
N GLU A 172 3.96 14.05 51.44
CA GLU A 172 3.89 14.84 50.21
C GLU A 172 4.57 14.11 49.03
N THR A 173 5.73 13.47 49.27
CA THR A 173 6.42 12.71 48.22
C THR A 173 5.63 11.48 47.78
N LYS A 174 4.93 10.81 48.70
CA LYS A 174 4.09 9.64 48.40
C LYS A 174 2.84 10.06 47.60
N ASP A 175 2.22 11.17 47.96
CA ASP A 175 1.06 11.71 47.24
C ASP A 175 1.43 12.15 45.82
N ARG A 176 2.62 12.73 45.64
CA ARG A 176 3.15 13.06 44.31
C ARG A 176 3.33 11.81 43.45
N LYS A 177 3.99 10.77 43.98
CA LYS A 177 4.18 9.49 43.27
C LYS A 177 2.86 8.79 42.96
N LEU A 178 1.89 8.86 43.88
CA LEU A 178 0.55 8.31 43.65
C LEU A 178 -0.16 9.04 42.50
N SER A 179 -0.02 10.36 42.44
CA SER A 179 -0.60 11.18 41.36
C SER A 179 0.06 10.89 40.01
N GLU A 180 1.38 10.77 39.96
CA GLU A 180 2.14 10.35 38.77
C GLU A 180 1.70 8.95 38.31
N SER A 181 1.59 7.99 39.23
CA SER A 181 1.14 6.63 38.90
C SER A 181 -0.30 6.59 38.37
N LYS A 182 -1.21 7.40 38.93
CA LYS A 182 -2.59 7.54 38.41
C LYS A 182 -2.61 8.12 37.00
N GLN A 183 -1.79 9.14 36.74
CA GLN A 183 -1.66 9.73 35.41
C GLN A 183 -1.12 8.72 34.40
N GLU A 184 -0.09 7.96 34.78
CA GLU A 184 0.46 6.90 33.93
C GLU A 184 -0.57 5.81 33.63
N MET A 185 -1.32 5.37 34.65
CA MET A 185 -2.40 4.40 34.45
C MET A 185 -3.44 4.92 33.46
N HIS A 186 -3.86 6.18 33.59
CA HIS A 186 -4.80 6.79 32.65
C HIS A 186 -4.27 6.80 31.21
N CYS A 187 -3.01 7.21 31.03
CA CYS A 187 -2.36 7.18 29.70
C CYS A 187 -2.32 5.76 29.11
N ARG A 188 -2.00 4.74 29.93
CA ARG A 188 -1.99 3.33 29.50
C ARG A 188 -3.38 2.85 29.11
N THR A 189 -4.43 3.21 29.86
CA THR A 189 -5.82 2.87 29.52
C THR A 189 -6.22 3.45 28.16
N VAL A 190 -5.95 4.73 27.93
CA VAL A 190 -6.24 5.38 26.63
C VAL A 190 -5.49 4.71 25.49
N HIS A 191 -4.24 4.30 25.72
CA HIS A 191 -3.46 3.58 24.71
C HIS A 191 -4.06 2.19 24.40
N LEU A 192 -4.52 1.46 25.42
CA LEU A 192 -5.21 0.18 25.22
C LEU A 192 -6.50 0.35 24.42
N GLU A 193 -7.33 1.33 24.75
CA GLU A 193 -8.56 1.64 24.01
C GLU A 193 -8.28 2.00 22.54
N GLN A 194 -7.15 2.67 22.26
CA GLN A 194 -6.72 2.95 20.90
C GLN A 194 -6.32 1.67 20.15
N ILE A 195 -5.53 0.80 20.78
CA ILE A 195 -5.12 -0.48 20.19
C ILE A 195 -6.34 -1.36 19.92
N GLU A 196 -7.31 -1.42 20.84
CA GLU A 196 -8.55 -2.18 20.65
C GLU A 196 -9.35 -1.68 19.44
N ARG A 197 -9.49 -0.35 19.29
CA ARG A 197 -10.15 0.25 18.10
C ARG A 197 -9.41 -0.08 16.80
N GLU A 198 -8.08 -0.04 16.81
CA GLU A 198 -7.28 -0.41 15.65
C GLU A 198 -7.39 -1.89 15.30
N ASN A 199 -7.44 -2.76 16.31
CA ASN A 199 -7.64 -4.19 16.11
C ASN A 199 -9.02 -4.48 15.51
N LEU A 200 -10.09 -3.85 16.04
CA LEU A 200 -11.44 -3.98 15.47
C LEU A 200 -11.49 -3.51 14.01
N LYS A 201 -10.78 -2.43 13.67
CA LYS A 201 -10.68 -1.95 12.29
C LYS A 201 -9.97 -2.97 11.39
N LYS A 202 -8.83 -3.50 11.83
CA LYS A 202 -8.09 -4.54 11.09
C LYS A 202 -8.92 -5.81 10.93
N ASP A 203 -9.67 -6.22 11.94
CA ASP A 203 -10.56 -7.39 11.85
C ASP A 203 -11.66 -7.18 10.82
N PHE A 204 -12.23 -5.98 10.74
CA PHE A 204 -13.20 -5.63 9.70
C PHE A 204 -12.56 -5.70 8.30
N GLU A 205 -11.38 -5.11 8.12
CA GLU A 205 -10.63 -5.16 6.85
C GLU A 205 -10.31 -6.61 6.44
N LEU A 206 -9.89 -7.46 7.39
CA LEU A 206 -9.64 -8.88 7.14
C LEU A 206 -10.91 -9.63 6.74
N GLN A 207 -12.06 -9.33 7.36
CA GLN A 207 -13.33 -9.93 6.96
C GLN A 207 -13.75 -9.50 5.55
N THR A 208 -13.53 -8.24 5.18
CA THR A 208 -13.81 -7.77 3.81
C THR A 208 -12.91 -8.48 2.79
N LEU A 209 -11.59 -8.55 3.03
CA LEU A 209 -10.65 -9.24 2.16
C LEU A 209 -10.99 -10.73 2.01
N LYS A 210 -11.45 -11.37 3.09
CA LYS A 210 -11.90 -12.76 3.05
C LYS A 210 -13.10 -12.96 2.13
N LYS A 211 -14.08 -12.06 2.16
CA LYS A 211 -15.25 -12.10 1.26
C LYS A 211 -14.83 -11.89 -0.20
N ASP A 212 -13.97 -10.91 -0.46
CA ASP A 212 -13.46 -10.65 -1.81
C ASP A 212 -12.71 -11.87 -2.37
N LEU A 213 -11.89 -12.51 -1.56
CA LEU A 213 -11.16 -13.72 -1.97
C LEU A 213 -12.13 -14.88 -2.28
N GLN A 214 -13.20 -15.03 -1.49
CA GLN A 214 -14.25 -16.02 -1.76
C GLN A 214 -14.98 -15.75 -3.08
N GLU A 215 -15.32 -14.48 -3.36
CA GLU A 215 -15.95 -14.07 -4.62
C GLU A 215 -15.03 -14.31 -5.83
N ARG A 216 -13.75 -13.94 -5.71
CA ARG A 216 -12.75 -14.19 -6.76
C ARG A 216 -12.56 -15.68 -7.00
N SER A 217 -12.51 -16.49 -5.95
CA SER A 217 -12.45 -17.95 -6.05
C SER A 217 -13.69 -18.54 -6.72
N ALA A 218 -14.90 -18.03 -6.41
CA ALA A 218 -16.11 -18.43 -7.09
C ALA A 218 -16.07 -18.07 -8.60
N SER A 219 -15.65 -16.86 -8.93
CA SER A 219 -15.49 -16.39 -10.31
C SER A 219 -14.49 -17.25 -11.09
N MET A 220 -13.34 -17.58 -10.48
CA MET A 220 -12.34 -18.46 -11.08
C MET A 220 -12.88 -19.87 -11.34
N ARG A 221 -13.72 -20.40 -10.43
CA ARG A 221 -14.39 -21.69 -10.65
C ARG A 221 -15.35 -21.65 -11.84
N VAL A 222 -16.09 -20.55 -12.03
CA VAL A 222 -16.97 -20.36 -13.19
C VAL A 222 -16.16 -20.30 -14.49
N LEU A 223 -15.14 -19.44 -14.54
CA LEU A 223 -14.30 -19.28 -15.74
C LEU A 223 -13.59 -20.60 -16.11
N ASN A 224 -13.14 -21.37 -15.13
CA ASN A 224 -12.55 -22.69 -15.38
C ASN A 224 -13.56 -23.69 -15.97
N LYS A 225 -14.83 -23.63 -15.59
CA LYS A 225 -15.89 -24.46 -16.20
C LYS A 225 -16.12 -24.04 -17.66
N GLU A 226 -16.21 -22.74 -17.91
CA GLU A 226 -16.37 -22.19 -19.27
C GLU A 226 -15.19 -22.57 -20.17
N LEU A 227 -13.95 -22.45 -19.67
CA LEU A 227 -12.75 -22.85 -20.41
C LEU A 227 -12.79 -24.33 -20.79
N ARG A 228 -13.17 -25.21 -19.84
CA ARG A 228 -13.34 -26.65 -20.13
C ARG A 228 -14.42 -26.88 -21.18
N GLN A 229 -15.54 -26.18 -21.09
CA GLN A 229 -16.63 -26.29 -22.07
C GLN A 229 -16.19 -25.86 -23.48
N ILE A 230 -15.49 -24.73 -23.59
CA ILE A 230 -14.94 -24.23 -24.85
C ILE A 230 -13.94 -25.24 -25.42
N LYS A 231 -13.07 -25.82 -24.58
CA LYS A 231 -12.11 -26.84 -25.01
C LYS A 231 -12.80 -28.07 -25.62
N ILE A 232 -13.90 -28.53 -25.01
CA ILE A 232 -14.72 -29.63 -25.55
C ILE A 232 -15.33 -29.22 -26.89
N GLN A 233 -15.94 -28.03 -26.98
CA GLN A 233 -16.52 -27.52 -28.23
C GLN A 233 -15.49 -27.41 -29.37
N ILE A 234 -14.26 -26.98 -29.08
CA ILE A 234 -13.17 -26.93 -30.05
C ILE A 234 -12.82 -28.34 -30.54
N GLN A 235 -12.75 -29.32 -29.65
CA GLN A 235 -12.48 -30.71 -30.02
C GLN A 235 -13.59 -31.29 -30.91
N ASP A 236 -14.86 -31.02 -30.58
CA ASP A 236 -16.01 -31.44 -31.37
C ASP A 236 -16.02 -30.81 -32.76
N LEU A 237 -15.77 -29.50 -32.86
CA LEU A 237 -15.67 -28.80 -34.15
C LEU A 237 -14.50 -29.32 -34.99
N HIS A 238 -13.36 -29.60 -34.36
CA HIS A 238 -12.22 -30.19 -35.03
C HIS A 238 -12.53 -31.60 -35.59
N PHE A 239 -13.28 -32.41 -34.84
CA PHE A 239 -13.75 -33.71 -35.32
C PHE A 239 -14.69 -33.56 -36.53
N LYS A 240 -15.70 -32.69 -36.43
CA LYS A 240 -16.61 -32.40 -37.56
C LYS A 240 -15.89 -31.88 -38.79
N ASN A 241 -14.90 -31.00 -38.63
CA ASN A 241 -14.09 -30.52 -39.75
C ASN A 241 -13.29 -31.64 -40.41
N LYS A 242 -12.77 -32.60 -39.64
CA LYS A 242 -12.11 -33.79 -40.20
C LYS A 242 -13.08 -34.67 -40.98
N GLU A 243 -14.28 -34.89 -40.48
CA GLU A 243 -15.33 -35.64 -41.17
C GLU A 243 -15.72 -34.97 -42.49
N LEU A 244 -16.04 -33.67 -42.46
CA LEU A 244 -16.39 -32.89 -43.65
C LEU A 244 -15.26 -32.88 -44.68
N ALA A 245 -14.00 -32.79 -44.24
CA ALA A 245 -12.84 -32.87 -45.14
C ALA A 245 -12.74 -34.25 -45.83
N GLN A 246 -13.06 -35.34 -45.13
CA GLN A 246 -13.11 -36.68 -45.71
C GLN A 246 -14.28 -36.84 -46.70
N GLU A 247 -15.45 -36.33 -46.36
CA GLU A 247 -16.62 -36.33 -47.25
C GLU A 247 -16.35 -35.54 -48.52
N LEU A 248 -15.77 -34.34 -48.43
CA LEU A 248 -15.35 -33.55 -49.58
C LEU A 248 -14.35 -34.31 -50.46
N LYS A 249 -13.38 -35.02 -49.86
CA LYS A 249 -12.42 -35.83 -50.62
C LYS A 249 -13.11 -36.96 -51.39
N LYS A 250 -14.06 -37.67 -50.75
CA LYS A 250 -14.85 -38.73 -51.40
C LYS A 250 -15.70 -38.17 -52.52
N LEU A 251 -16.39 -37.06 -52.28
CA LEU A 251 -17.24 -36.42 -53.29
C LEU A 251 -16.42 -35.94 -54.50
N LYS A 252 -15.23 -35.37 -54.26
CA LYS A 252 -14.31 -34.98 -55.34
C LYS A 252 -13.87 -36.19 -56.18
N GLN A 253 -13.51 -37.31 -55.55
CA GLN A 253 -13.15 -38.55 -56.25
C GLN A 253 -14.33 -39.10 -57.06
N GLN A 254 -15.54 -39.09 -56.48
CA GLN A 254 -16.76 -39.51 -57.17
C GLN A 254 -17.01 -38.64 -58.40
N HIS A 255 -16.97 -37.31 -58.25
CA HIS A 255 -17.15 -36.37 -59.35
C HIS A 255 -16.13 -36.56 -60.48
N GLU A 256 -14.85 -36.76 -60.16
CA GLU A 256 -13.83 -37.07 -61.16
C GLU A 256 -14.10 -38.39 -61.89
N SER A 257 -14.55 -39.42 -61.17
CA SER A 257 -14.91 -40.71 -61.77
C SER A 257 -16.14 -40.63 -62.68
N GLU A 258 -17.16 -39.86 -62.29
CA GLU A 258 -18.38 -39.63 -63.07
C GLU A 258 -18.08 -38.82 -64.33
N LYS A 259 -17.23 -37.79 -64.21
CA LYS A 259 -16.74 -37.01 -65.34
C LYS A 259 -16.00 -37.90 -66.35
N LEU A 260 -15.13 -38.79 -65.89
CA LEU A 260 -14.42 -39.74 -66.76
C LEU A 260 -15.38 -40.70 -67.47
N LYS A 261 -16.35 -41.28 -66.73
CA LYS A 261 -17.39 -42.15 -67.32
C LYS A 261 -18.18 -41.42 -68.40
N MET A 262 -18.65 -40.20 -68.12
CA MET A 262 -19.41 -39.40 -69.08
C MET A 262 -18.59 -39.10 -70.34
N MET A 263 -17.30 -38.77 -70.23
CA MET A 263 -16.44 -38.55 -71.39
C MET A 263 -16.26 -39.82 -72.24
N GLU A 264 -16.07 -40.98 -71.61
CA GLU A 264 -15.95 -42.26 -72.33
C GLU A 264 -17.28 -42.66 -72.98
N ASP A 265 -18.42 -42.47 -72.31
CA ASP A 265 -19.75 -42.71 -72.89
C ASP A 265 -19.97 -41.86 -74.15
N VAL A 266 -19.62 -40.57 -74.08
CA VAL A 266 -19.68 -39.65 -75.22
C VAL A 266 -18.77 -40.12 -76.35
N LYS A 267 -17.53 -40.54 -76.04
CA LYS A 267 -16.57 -41.07 -77.03
C LYS A 267 -17.07 -42.35 -77.69
N ILE A 268 -17.66 -43.27 -76.93
CA ILE A 268 -18.28 -44.50 -77.44
C ILE A 268 -19.45 -44.16 -78.37
N GLN A 269 -20.33 -43.23 -77.97
CA GLN A 269 -21.45 -42.79 -78.82
C GLN A 269 -20.98 -42.19 -80.14
N TYR A 270 -19.97 -41.31 -80.12
CA TYR A 270 -19.38 -40.75 -81.34
C TYR A 270 -18.74 -41.83 -82.20
N SER A 271 -17.99 -42.76 -81.62
CA SER A 271 -17.39 -43.89 -82.34
C SER A 271 -18.45 -44.76 -83.02
N LEU A 272 -19.55 -45.07 -82.33
CA LEU A 272 -20.69 -45.79 -82.90
C LEU A 272 -21.34 -45.02 -84.06
N LYS A 273 -21.53 -43.71 -83.92
CA LYS A 273 -22.09 -42.85 -84.97
C LYS A 273 -21.17 -42.80 -86.19
N VAL A 274 -19.86 -42.67 -86.00
CA VAL A 274 -18.85 -42.73 -87.06
C VAL A 274 -18.90 -44.08 -87.77
N LYS A 275 -18.94 -45.20 -87.04
CA LYS A 275 -19.06 -46.54 -87.63
C LYS A 275 -20.35 -46.73 -88.43
N LYS A 276 -21.48 -46.15 -87.99
CA LYS A 276 -22.74 -46.17 -88.74
C LYS A 276 -22.61 -45.39 -90.06
N LEU A 277 -22.13 -44.15 -89.99
CA LEU A 277 -21.89 -43.32 -91.18
C LEU A 277 -20.91 -43.98 -92.16
N GLN A 278 -19.84 -44.62 -91.67
CA GLN A 278 -18.91 -45.38 -92.52
C GLN A 278 -19.59 -46.53 -93.26
N LYS A 279 -20.48 -47.27 -92.59
CA LYS A 279 -21.27 -48.33 -93.24
C LYS A 279 -22.20 -47.75 -94.31
N GLU A 280 -22.90 -46.66 -94.01
CA GLU A 280 -23.78 -45.95 -94.96
C GLU A 280 -23.00 -45.43 -96.19
N VAL A 281 -21.80 -44.90 -95.98
CA VAL A 281 -20.92 -44.47 -97.08
C VAL A 281 -20.48 -45.66 -97.95
N GLU A 282 -20.11 -46.79 -97.35
CA GLU A 282 -19.71 -47.98 -98.10
C GLU A 282 -20.90 -48.58 -98.88
N THR A 283 -22.11 -48.59 -98.29
CA THR A 283 -23.32 -49.03 -99.02
C THR A 283 -23.61 -48.11 -100.21
N ILE A 284 -23.59 -46.79 -100.03
CA ILE A 284 -23.78 -45.81 -101.11
C ILE A 284 -22.69 -45.98 -102.20
N LYS A 285 -21.46 -46.26 -101.81
CA LYS A 285 -20.35 -46.50 -102.74
C LYS A 285 -20.56 -47.76 -103.57
N ILE A 286 -21.05 -48.84 -102.96
CA ILE A 286 -21.44 -50.07 -103.67
C ILE A 286 -22.58 -49.77 -104.64
N GLU A 287 -23.63 -49.09 -104.18
CA GLU A 287 -24.78 -48.68 -105.00
C GLU A 287 -24.32 -47.84 -106.21
N LEU A 288 -23.50 -46.81 -105.99
CA LEU A 288 -22.92 -45.97 -107.04
C LEU A 288 -22.11 -46.78 -108.06
N ASN A 289 -21.33 -47.75 -107.61
CA ASN A 289 -20.58 -48.63 -108.52
C ASN A 289 -21.50 -49.53 -109.34
N THR A 290 -22.57 -50.05 -108.74
CA THR A 290 -23.57 -50.84 -109.48
C THR A 290 -24.31 -49.99 -110.50
N GLU A 291 -24.66 -48.74 -110.15
CA GLU A 291 -25.28 -47.78 -111.06
C GLU A 291 -24.33 -47.38 -112.20
N LYS A 292 -23.05 -47.11 -111.91
CA LYS A 292 -22.02 -46.87 -112.94
C LYS A 292 -21.88 -48.08 -113.88
N LEU A 293 -21.89 -49.30 -113.35
CA LEU A 293 -21.84 -50.52 -114.17
C LEU A 293 -23.08 -50.65 -115.04
N GLN A 294 -24.26 -50.36 -114.50
CA GLN A 294 -25.51 -50.30 -115.27
C GLN A 294 -25.45 -49.22 -116.35
N HIS A 295 -24.97 -48.02 -116.03
CA HIS A 295 -24.82 -46.93 -117.00
C HIS A 295 -23.83 -47.30 -118.11
N ALA A 296 -22.69 -47.92 -117.79
CA ALA A 296 -21.75 -48.44 -118.78
C ALA A 296 -22.41 -49.48 -119.71
N ARG A 297 -23.24 -50.37 -119.16
CA ARG A 297 -24.06 -51.30 -119.97
C ARG A 297 -25.04 -50.55 -120.86
N HIS A 298 -25.74 -49.54 -120.34
CA HIS A 298 -26.65 -48.71 -121.12
C HIS A 298 -25.94 -47.95 -122.25
N ILE A 299 -24.77 -47.36 -122.00
CA ILE A 299 -23.94 -46.72 -123.04
C ILE A 299 -23.57 -47.75 -124.10
N SER A 300 -23.07 -48.93 -123.72
CA SER A 300 -22.68 -49.96 -124.68
C SER A 300 -23.87 -50.44 -125.52
N ALA A 301 -25.07 -50.56 -124.92
CA ALA A 301 -26.30 -50.89 -125.63
C ALA A 301 -26.70 -49.77 -126.59
N LEU A 302 -26.60 -48.51 -126.17
CA LEU A 302 -26.84 -47.34 -127.03
C LEU A 302 -25.82 -47.25 -128.17
N GLU A 303 -24.56 -47.62 -127.95
CA GLU A 303 -23.55 -47.71 -129.01
C GLU A 303 -23.83 -48.84 -129.99
N VAL A 304 -24.28 -50.01 -129.51
CA VAL A 304 -24.75 -51.10 -130.38
C VAL A 304 -25.93 -50.63 -131.22
N LEU A 305 -26.90 -49.94 -130.62
CA LEU A 305 -28.01 -49.32 -131.35
C LEU A 305 -27.50 -48.28 -132.35
N ARG A 306 -26.60 -47.39 -131.95
CA ARG A 306 -26.01 -46.37 -132.83
C ARG A 306 -25.27 -47.02 -134.01
N LYS A 307 -24.53 -48.10 -133.79
CA LYS A 307 -23.90 -48.91 -134.85
C LYS A 307 -24.96 -49.55 -135.75
N HIS A 308 -26.02 -50.13 -135.17
CA HIS A 308 -27.16 -50.67 -135.93
C HIS A 308 -27.80 -49.60 -136.83
N PHE A 309 -28.11 -48.42 -136.29
CA PHE A 309 -28.66 -47.28 -137.03
C PHE A 309 -27.69 -46.66 -138.04
N ALA A 310 -26.37 -46.73 -137.80
CA ALA A 310 -25.36 -46.32 -138.77
C ALA A 310 -25.12 -47.38 -139.87
N SER A 311 -25.43 -48.65 -139.60
CA SER A 311 -25.36 -49.76 -140.57
C SER A 311 -26.66 -49.99 -141.34
N LEU A 312 -27.74 -49.29 -140.98
CA LEU A 312 -28.95 -49.21 -141.79
C LEU A 312 -28.64 -48.34 -143.03
N PRO A 313 -29.01 -48.79 -144.25
CA PRO A 313 -28.84 -47.98 -145.45
C PRO A 313 -29.65 -46.69 -145.30
N LEU A 314 -29.07 -45.57 -145.77
CA LEU A 314 -29.71 -44.26 -145.86
C LEU A 314 -31.03 -44.38 -146.65
N SER A 315 -32.12 -44.66 -145.94
CA SER A 315 -33.48 -44.52 -146.46
C SER A 315 -33.94 -43.12 -146.08
N ASN A 316 -34.14 -42.30 -147.10
CA ASN A 316 -34.68 -40.95 -147.05
C ASN A 316 -35.88 -40.85 -146.08
N ALA A 317 -35.72 -40.17 -144.95
CA ALA A 317 -36.83 -39.75 -144.09
C ALA A 317 -36.49 -38.52 -143.21
N VAL A 318 -35.60 -37.64 -143.67
CA VAL A 318 -35.29 -36.35 -142.99
C VAL A 318 -35.39 -35.15 -143.94
N ASP A 319 -36.08 -35.30 -145.08
CA ASP A 319 -36.65 -34.15 -145.81
C ASP A 319 -38.13 -33.91 -145.50
N GLU A 320 -38.77 -34.74 -144.66
CA GLU A 320 -40.21 -34.58 -144.36
C GLU A 320 -40.50 -33.95 -142.98
N PHE A 321 -39.51 -33.82 -142.10
CA PHE A 321 -39.66 -33.14 -140.79
C PHE A 321 -39.01 -31.74 -140.74
N ARG A 322 -38.95 -31.05 -141.88
CA ARG A 322 -38.54 -29.63 -141.98
C ARG A 322 -39.67 -28.68 -142.39
N ARG A 323 -40.94 -29.12 -142.38
CA ARG A 323 -42.08 -28.31 -142.88
C ARG A 323 -43.34 -28.19 -142.01
N SER A 324 -43.34 -28.66 -140.78
CA SER A 324 -44.42 -28.35 -139.81
C SER A 324 -43.84 -28.51 -138.40
N PHE A 325 -43.30 -27.50 -137.74
CA PHE A 325 -43.90 -26.21 -137.38
C PHE A 325 -42.78 -25.19 -137.14
N PHE A 326 -43.05 -23.94 -137.54
CA PHE A 326 -42.31 -22.74 -137.19
C PHE A 326 -42.33 -22.45 -135.69
#